data_AF-A0A4Q5QKW3-F1
#
_entry.id   AF-A0A4Q5QKW3-F1
#
_cell.length_a   1.000
_cell.length_b   1.000
_cell.length_c   1.000
_cell.angle_alpha   90.00
_cell.angle_beta   90.00
_cell.angle_gamma   90.00
#
_symmetry.space_group_name_H-M   'P 1'
#
loop_
_entity.id
_entity.type
_entity.pdbx_description
1 polymer ?
#
loop_
_entity_poly.entity_id
_entity_poly.type
_entity_poly.pdbx_seq_one_letter_code
_entity_poly.pdbx_strand_id
1 'polypeptide(L)'
;MDEATLKALRTTLALTAAMVTGAVSAHPVHEVVQNAYLTLSPGKVGLELELTAGPQVAGRLIRALDRNGDKQISPAEAHAFAGRVLAQSRLTIDRR
;
A
#
# COMPACT_ATOMS: atom_id res chain seq x y z
N MET A 1 48.85 13.53 -15.82
CA MET A 1 48.11 12.53 -15.04
C MET A 1 48.43 11.18 -15.68
N ASP A 2 49.06 10.28 -14.95
CA ASP A 2 49.46 8.97 -15.48
C ASP A 2 48.28 7.99 -15.55
N GLU A 3 48.48 6.88 -16.25
CA GLU A 3 47.47 5.85 -16.51
C GLU A 3 46.98 5.19 -15.20
N ALA A 4 47.87 5.06 -14.21
CA ALA A 4 47.56 4.55 -12.89
C ALA A 4 46.56 5.46 -12.14
N THR A 5 46.76 6.77 -12.20
CA THR A 5 45.87 7.76 -11.57
C THR A 5 44.49 7.77 -12.23
N LEU A 6 44.43 7.65 -13.57
CA LEU A 6 43.16 7.58 -14.30
C LEU A 6 42.39 6.28 -13.99
N LYS A 7 43.09 5.16 -13.87
CA LYS A 7 42.51 3.87 -13.50
C LYS A 7 41.96 3.91 -12.06
N ALA A 8 42.73 4.45 -11.11
CA ALA A 8 42.29 4.62 -9.73
C ALA A 8 40.99 5.45 -9.67
N LEU A 9 40.95 6.60 -10.34
CA LEU A 9 39.78 7.47 -10.37
C LEU A 9 38.53 6.78 -10.95
N ARG A 10 38.68 6.03 -12.05
CA ARG A 10 37.60 5.25 -12.65
C ARG A 10 37.07 4.17 -11.71
N THR A 11 37.97 3.50 -11.01
CA THR A 11 37.60 2.44 -10.05
C THR A 11 36.86 3.04 -8.86
N THR A 12 37.33 4.16 -8.33
CA THR A 12 36.66 4.90 -7.26
C THR A 12 35.27 5.35 -7.70
N LEU A 13 35.14 5.95 -8.89
CA LEU A 13 33.86 6.41 -9.41
C LEU A 13 32.86 5.27 -9.62
N ALA A 14 33.30 4.14 -10.16
CA ALA A 14 32.48 2.95 -10.34
C ALA A 14 32.00 2.36 -8.99
N LEU A 15 32.88 2.36 -7.99
CA LEU A 15 32.54 1.88 -6.65
C LEU A 15 31.53 2.80 -5.95
N THR A 16 31.70 4.12 -6.09
CA THR A 16 30.75 5.10 -5.55
C THR A 16 29.38 5.00 -6.24
N ALA A 17 29.35 4.84 -7.57
CA ALA A 17 28.10 4.67 -8.32
C ALA A 17 27.34 3.39 -7.92
N ALA A 18 28.06 2.30 -7.66
CA ALA A 18 27.46 1.04 -7.20
C ALA A 18 26.85 1.13 -5.79
N MET A 19 27.27 2.08 -4.95
CA MET A 19 26.70 2.29 -3.62
C MET A 19 25.42 3.13 -3.62
N VAL A 20 25.10 3.83 -4.71
CA VAL A 20 23.91 4.71 -4.80
C VAL A 20 22.66 3.96 -5.28
N THR A 21 22.78 2.76 -5.85
CA THR A 21 21.65 2.01 -6.43
C THR A 21 20.74 1.33 -5.41
N GLY A 22 20.91 1.59 -4.12
CA GLY A 22 20.29 0.86 -3.02
C GLY A 22 19.07 1.51 -2.38
N ALA A 23 18.25 2.28 -3.12
CA ALA A 23 16.91 2.62 -2.63
C ALA A 23 15.98 1.41 -2.84
N VAL A 24 16.22 0.34 -2.08
CA VAL A 24 15.30 -0.80 -1.99
C VAL A 24 14.00 -0.24 -1.42
N SER A 25 12.99 -0.08 -2.27
CA SER A 25 11.66 0.34 -1.85
C SER A 25 11.06 -0.78 -1.01
N ALA A 26 11.25 -0.70 0.30
CA ALA A 26 10.73 -1.68 1.25
C ALA A 26 9.19 -1.60 1.41
N HIS A 27 8.56 -0.53 0.88
CA HIS A 27 7.13 -0.33 0.96
C HIS A 27 6.45 -0.80 -0.33
N PRO A 28 5.42 -1.66 -0.24
CA PRO A 28 4.67 -2.07 -1.41
C PRO A 28 4.01 -0.88 -2.10
N VAL A 29 4.43 -0.59 -3.33
CA VAL A 29 3.97 0.61 -4.06
C VAL A 29 2.73 0.41 -4.90
N HIS A 30 2.40 -0.84 -5.23
CA HIS A 30 1.42 -1.23 -6.25
C HIS A 30 0.28 -2.10 -5.72
N GLU A 31 0.14 -2.21 -4.41
CA GLU A 31 -0.88 -3.00 -3.74
C GLU A 31 -1.71 -2.17 -2.76
N VAL A 32 -2.87 -2.72 -2.39
CA VAL A 32 -3.63 -2.26 -1.25
C VAL A 32 -3.43 -3.30 -0.16
N VAL A 33 -2.76 -2.91 0.92
CA VAL A 33 -2.65 -3.74 2.12
C VAL A 33 -3.96 -3.62 2.88
N GLN A 34 -4.54 -4.75 3.27
CA GLN A 34 -5.76 -4.80 4.05
C GLN A 34 -5.50 -5.53 5.37
N ASN A 35 -5.65 -4.80 6.48
CA ASN A 35 -5.64 -5.38 7.81
C ASN A 35 -7.07 -5.58 8.29
N ALA A 36 -7.33 -6.71 8.96
CA ALA A 36 -8.62 -7.02 9.54
C ALA A 36 -8.48 -7.27 11.04
N TYR A 37 -9.17 -6.47 11.85
CA TYR A 37 -9.24 -6.64 13.29
C TYR A 37 -10.60 -7.20 13.66
N LEU A 38 -10.61 -8.32 14.39
CA LEU A 38 -11.82 -9.02 14.80
C LEU A 38 -11.99 -8.90 16.32
N THR A 39 -13.13 -8.36 16.74
CA THR A 39 -13.55 -8.37 18.14
C THR A 39 -14.70 -9.35 18.30
N LEU A 40 -14.48 -10.41 19.07
CA LEU A 40 -15.50 -11.44 19.31
C LEU A 40 -16.25 -11.14 20.60
N SER A 41 -17.57 -11.29 20.56
CA SER A 41 -18.45 -11.20 21.73
C SER A 41 -19.58 -12.22 21.59
N PRO A 42 -20.26 -12.63 22.67
CA PRO A 42 -21.40 -13.54 22.56
C PRO A 42 -22.44 -13.02 21.56
N GLY A 43 -22.68 -13.78 20.49
CA GLY A 43 -23.64 -13.44 19.43
C GLY A 43 -23.23 -12.30 18.49
N LYS A 44 -22.01 -11.74 18.60
CA LYS A 44 -21.56 -10.62 17.77
C LYS A 44 -20.10 -10.74 17.36
N VAL A 45 -19.80 -10.35 16.13
CA VAL A 45 -18.44 -10.12 15.66
C VAL A 45 -18.33 -8.68 15.21
N GLY A 46 -17.44 -7.92 15.85
CA GLY A 46 -16.95 -6.65 15.33
C GLY A 46 -15.85 -6.91 14.32
N LEU A 47 -15.96 -6.33 13.13
CA LEU A 47 -14.94 -6.33 12.09
C LEU A 47 -14.54 -4.89 11.82
N GLU A 48 -13.25 -4.61 11.92
CA GLU A 48 -12.64 -3.38 11.45
C GLU A 48 -11.66 -3.71 10.32
N LEU A 49 -11.78 -2.99 9.20
CA LEU A 49 -10.92 -3.15 8.04
C LEU A 49 -10.13 -1.86 7.82
N GLU A 50 -8.82 -1.95 7.85
CA GLU A 50 -7.92 -0.86 7.51
C GLU A 50 -7.31 -1.11 6.13
N LEU A 51 -7.46 -0.15 5.23
CA LEU A 51 -6.95 -0.24 3.85
C LEU A 51 -5.85 0.79 3.64
N THR A 52 -4.64 0.31 3.38
CA THR A 52 -3.46 1.14 3.11
C THR A 52 -3.05 0.95 1.65
N ALA A 53 -3.33 1.95 0.82
CA ALA A 53 -3.00 1.90 -0.60
C ALA A 53 -1.58 2.42 -0.86
N GLY A 54 -0.79 1.63 -1.59
CA GLY A 54 0.47 2.09 -2.15
C GLY A 54 0.26 3.22 -3.17
N PRO A 55 1.24 4.11 -3.37
CA PRO A 55 1.11 5.33 -4.18
C PRO A 55 0.66 5.09 -5.63
N GLN A 56 1.00 3.95 -6.24
CA GLN A 56 0.61 3.66 -7.63
C GLN A 56 -0.87 3.25 -7.75
N VAL A 57 -1.48 2.77 -6.67
CA VAL A 57 -2.89 2.34 -6.64
C VAL A 57 -3.81 3.29 -5.86
N ALA A 58 -3.25 4.17 -5.02
CA ALA A 58 -4.00 5.14 -4.23
C ALA A 58 -4.96 5.99 -5.08
N GLY A 59 -4.51 6.47 -6.24
CA GLY A 59 -5.37 7.24 -7.14
C GLY A 59 -6.57 6.45 -7.68
N ARG A 60 -6.44 5.13 -7.89
CA ARG A 60 -7.56 4.26 -8.28
C ARG A 60 -8.52 4.04 -7.11
N LEU A 61 -8.00 3.86 -5.90
CA LEU A 61 -8.80 3.72 -4.69
C LEU A 61 -9.60 4.99 -4.40
N ILE A 62 -8.97 6.18 -4.48
CA ILE A 62 -9.63 7.47 -4.28
C ILE A 62 -10.78 7.65 -5.28
N ARG A 63 -10.57 7.35 -6.57
CA ARG A 63 -11.66 7.39 -7.58
C ARG A 63 -12.77 6.37 -7.33
N ALA A 64 -12.49 5.28 -6.63
CA ALA A 64 -13.52 4.32 -6.25
C ALA A 64 -14.33 4.79 -5.03
N LEU A 65 -13.76 5.66 -4.20
CA LEU A 65 -14.41 6.35 -3.07
C LEU A 65 -15.20 7.56 -3.56
N ASP A 66 -14.52 8.56 -4.12
CA ASP A 66 -15.09 9.78 -4.72
C ASP A 66 -15.73 9.44 -6.07
N ARG A 67 -16.98 9.00 -6.01
CA ARG A 67 -17.71 8.51 -7.19
C ARG A 67 -18.35 9.65 -7.97
N ASN A 68 -18.66 10.75 -7.29
CA ASN A 68 -19.24 11.93 -7.90
C ASN A 68 -18.19 12.87 -8.52
N GLY A 69 -16.90 12.72 -8.16
CA GLY A 69 -15.77 13.48 -8.71
C GLY A 69 -15.58 14.88 -8.13
N ASP A 70 -16.19 15.18 -6.98
CA ASP A 70 -16.13 16.49 -6.32
C ASP A 70 -14.87 16.70 -5.47
N LYS A 71 -13.99 15.70 -5.42
CA LYS A 71 -12.72 15.67 -4.68
C LYS A 71 -12.87 15.66 -3.16
N GLN A 72 -14.08 15.39 -2.66
CA GLN A 72 -14.36 15.13 -1.28
C GLN A 72 -14.92 13.72 -1.14
N ILE A 73 -14.69 13.07 0.00
CA ILE A 73 -15.29 11.77 0.28
C ILE A 73 -16.41 12.02 1.28
N SER A 74 -17.65 11.98 0.79
CA SER A 74 -18.82 12.10 1.65
C SER A 74 -19.03 10.83 2.50
N PRO A 75 -19.76 10.93 3.63
CA PRO A 75 -20.15 9.73 4.39
C PRO A 75 -20.95 8.71 3.56
N ALA A 76 -21.74 9.16 2.60
CA ALA A 76 -22.50 8.28 1.71
C ALA A 76 -21.59 7.48 0.77
N GLU A 77 -20.57 8.13 0.20
CA GLU A 77 -19.56 7.49 -0.64
C GLU A 77 -18.71 6.50 0.15
N ALA A 78 -18.27 6.88 1.35
CA ALA A 78 -17.53 6.00 2.25
C ALA A 78 -18.36 4.76 2.61
N HIS A 79 -19.62 4.91 3.02
CA HIS A 79 -20.50 3.79 3.33
C HIS A 79 -20.78 2.90 2.10
N ALA A 80 -21.01 3.50 0.93
CA ALA A 80 -21.23 2.74 -0.29
C ALA A 80 -19.98 1.95 -0.70
N PHE A 81 -18.79 2.51 -0.51
CA PHE A 81 -17.53 1.81 -0.73
C PHE A 81 -17.34 0.67 0.27
N ALA A 82 -17.53 0.92 1.57
CA ALA A 82 -17.45 -0.09 2.62
C ALA A 82 -18.42 -1.25 2.37
N GLY A 83 -19.66 -0.95 1.95
CA GLY A 83 -20.64 -1.96 1.58
C GLY A 83 -20.18 -2.87 0.43
N ARG A 84 -19.47 -2.33 -0.57
CA ARG A 84 -18.89 -3.14 -1.66
C ARG A 84 -17.77 -4.04 -1.15
N VAL A 85 -16.85 -3.50 -0.34
CA VAL A 85 -15.75 -4.29 0.25
C VAL A 85 -16.31 -5.44 1.10
N LEU A 86 -17.31 -5.17 1.93
CA LEU A 86 -17.97 -6.19 2.75
C LEU A 86 -18.70 -7.23 1.89
N ALA A 87 -19.40 -6.83 0.83
CA ALA A 87 -20.08 -7.77 -0.08
C ALA A 87 -19.11 -8.68 -0.84
N GLN A 88 -17.85 -8.28 -0.98
CA GLN A 88 -16.77 -9.08 -1.59
C GLN A 88 -15.99 -9.91 -0.55
N SER A 89 -16.31 -9.75 0.73
CA SER A 89 -15.63 -10.42 1.83
C SER A 89 -16.45 -11.60 2.35
N ARG A 90 -15.76 -12.64 2.84
CA ARG A 90 -16.39 -13.77 3.52
C ARG A 90 -15.69 -14.01 4.85
N LEU A 91 -16.45 -14.08 5.93
CA LEU A 91 -15.97 -14.51 7.24
C LEU A 91 -16.56 -15.88 7.56
N THR A 92 -15.68 -16.84 7.85
CA THR A 92 -16.06 -18.14 8.41
C THR A 92 -15.42 -18.26 9.79
N ILE A 93 -16.19 -18.66 10.79
CA ILE A 93 -15.68 -18.92 12.14
C ILE A 93 -15.88 -20.40 12.42
N ASP A 94 -14.77 -21.12 12.46
CA ASP A 94 -14.79 -22.54 12.79
C ASP A 94 -14.75 -22.69 14.32
N ARG A 95 -15.62 -23.55 14.87
CA ARG A 95 -15.46 -24.01 16.25
C ARG A 95 -14.46 -25.16 16.23
N ARG A 96 -13.38 -25.04 17.01
CA ARG A 96 -12.68 -26.21 17.55
C ARG A 96 -13.35 -26.65 18.84
#